data_AF-A0A2D4MNM8-F1
#
_entry.id   AF-A0A2D4MNM8-F1
#
_cell.length_a   1.000
_cell.length_b   1.000
_cell.length_c   1.000
_cell.angle_alpha   90.00
_cell.angle_beta   90.00
_cell.angle_gamma   90.00
#
_symmetry.space_group_name_H-M   'P 1'
#
loop_
_entity.id
_entity.type
_entity.pdbx_description
1 polymer ?
#
loop_
_entity_poly.entity_id
_entity_poly.type
_entity_poly.pdbx_seq_one_letter_code
_entity_poly.pdbx_strand_id
1 'polypeptide(L)'
;MSLADELLADLEEAAEEEDGSFADEEDEFPIEDVHEEMQLDLATDSVKSIAKLWDSKMFAEIMLKIEEYISKQPKASEVLGPVEAAPEYKVIVDANNLTVEIENELNIIHKFIRDKYSKRFPELESLVPNALDYIRTVKELGNSLDKCKNNENLQQILTNATIMVVSVTASTTQGQQLTEEELERIEEACDMALELNQSKHRIYEYVESRMSFIAPNLSIIVGASTAAKIMGIAGGLTNLSKMPACNIMLLGAQRKTLSGFSSTSVLPHTGYIYHSDIVQSLPPDLRRKAARLVAAKCTLAARVDSFHESPEGKVGYDLKEEIERKFDKWQEPPPVKQVKPLPAPLDGQRKKRGGRR
;
A
#
# COMPACT_ATOMS: atom_id res chain seq x y z
N MET A 1 -31.63 10.59 50.17
CA MET A 1 -30.77 10.26 49.02
C MET A 1 -31.71 9.87 47.90
N SER A 2 -31.67 10.62 46.81
CA SER A 2 -32.52 10.37 45.64
C SER A 2 -31.99 9.16 44.88
N LEU A 3 -32.83 8.45 44.15
CA LEU A 3 -32.44 7.31 43.29
C LEU A 3 -31.41 7.73 42.22
N ALA A 4 -31.34 9.03 41.92
CA ALA A 4 -30.31 9.62 41.07
C ALA A 4 -28.92 9.69 41.73
N ASP A 5 -28.85 9.84 43.05
CA ASP A 5 -27.58 9.89 43.79
C ASP A 5 -26.96 8.50 43.91
N GLU A 6 -27.80 7.46 43.97
CA GLU A 6 -27.38 6.06 44.05
C GLU A 6 -26.82 5.56 42.70
N LEU A 7 -27.41 5.98 41.57
CA LEU A 7 -26.90 5.67 40.23
C LEU A 7 -25.60 6.41 39.87
N LEU A 8 -25.38 7.60 40.43
CA LEU A 8 -24.13 8.34 40.25
C LEU A 8 -22.98 7.69 41.02
N ALA A 9 -23.25 7.18 42.22
CA ALA A 9 -22.26 6.46 43.02
C ALA A 9 -21.84 5.14 42.34
N ASP A 10 -22.78 4.38 41.77
CA ASP A 10 -22.48 3.14 41.02
C ASP A 10 -21.63 3.39 39.76
N LEU A 11 -21.73 4.59 39.15
CA LEU A 11 -20.94 4.98 37.98
C LEU A 11 -19.54 5.47 38.35
N GLU A 12 -19.37 6.13 39.50
CA GLU A 12 -18.06 6.53 40.02
C GLU A 12 -17.25 5.31 40.50
N GLU A 13 -17.88 4.35 41.18
CA GLU A 13 -17.20 3.13 41.66
C GLU A 13 -16.72 2.24 40.50
N ALA A 14 -17.43 2.23 39.36
CA ALA A 14 -17.01 1.50 38.16
C ALA A 14 -15.84 2.18 37.41
N ALA A 15 -15.66 3.49 37.56
CA ALA A 15 -14.56 4.22 36.94
C ALA A 15 -13.24 4.06 37.74
N GLU A 16 -13.32 3.86 39.05
CA GLU A 16 -12.14 3.67 39.91
C GLU A 16 -11.53 2.25 39.81
N GLU A 17 -12.28 1.25 39.33
CA GLU A 17 -11.76 -0.13 39.16
C GLU A 17 -10.95 -0.36 37.86
N GLU A 18 -11.01 0.54 36.87
CA GLU A 18 -10.27 0.37 35.60
C GLU A 18 -8.88 1.03 35.58
N ASP A 19 -8.52 1.88 36.55
CA ASP A 19 -7.23 2.61 36.60
C ASP A 19 -6.11 1.87 37.38
N GLY A 20 -6.18 0.54 37.42
CA GLY A 20 -5.17 -0.32 38.03
C GLY A 20 -4.07 -0.78 37.07
N SER A 21 -2.90 -0.11 37.13
CA SER A 21 -1.56 -0.52 36.66
C SER A 21 -1.16 -0.18 35.21
N PHE A 22 -0.22 0.76 35.02
CA PHE A 22 1.23 0.52 34.91
C PHE A 22 1.93 1.89 34.93
N ALA A 23 2.91 2.05 35.83
CA ALA A 23 3.77 3.24 35.90
C ALA A 23 4.93 3.08 34.92
N ASP A 24 5.18 4.09 34.08
CA ASP A 24 6.44 4.27 33.37
C ASP A 24 6.95 5.69 33.66
N GLU A 25 8.23 5.77 34.04
CA GLU A 25 8.97 6.97 34.43
C GLU A 25 9.22 7.87 33.20
N GLU A 26 8.78 9.12 33.28
CA GLU A 26 9.04 10.17 32.29
C GLU A 26 10.37 10.88 32.61
N ASP A 27 11.38 10.73 31.73
CA ASP A 27 12.44 11.73 31.56
C ASP A 27 12.07 12.59 30.33
N GLU A 28 11.42 13.72 30.58
CA GLU A 28 11.09 14.73 29.58
C GLU A 28 12.34 15.50 29.14
N PHE A 29 12.71 15.41 27.86
CA PHE A 29 13.45 16.47 27.17
C PHE A 29 12.52 17.09 26.12
N PRO A 30 12.29 18.42 26.13
CA PRO A 30 11.49 19.06 25.10
C PRO A 30 12.32 19.14 23.81
N ILE A 31 11.87 18.42 22.78
CA ILE A 31 12.37 18.56 21.41
C ILE A 31 11.33 19.38 20.65
N GLU A 32 11.74 20.54 20.15
CA GLU A 32 10.91 21.42 19.32
C GLU A 32 10.34 20.66 18.12
N ASP A 33 9.02 20.74 17.97
CA ASP A 33 8.23 20.17 16.90
C ASP A 33 8.70 20.69 15.53
N VAL A 34 9.31 19.81 14.73
CA VAL A 34 9.41 20.01 13.29
C VAL A 34 8.12 19.46 12.66
N HIS A 35 7.11 20.32 12.56
CA HIS A 35 6.03 20.13 11.59
C HIS A 35 6.62 20.19 10.17
N GLU A 36 7.12 19.07 9.65
CA GLU A 36 7.33 18.91 8.21
C GLU A 36 5.98 18.62 7.54
N GLU A 37 5.09 19.61 7.52
CA GLU A 37 4.40 19.84 6.25
C GLU A 37 5.53 20.14 5.27
N MET A 38 5.74 19.29 4.26
CA MET A 38 6.69 19.58 3.20
C MET A 38 6.17 20.79 2.43
N GLN A 39 6.42 21.99 2.96
CA GLN A 39 6.41 23.25 2.25
C GLN A 39 7.51 23.12 1.20
N LEU A 40 7.13 22.56 0.05
CA LEU A 40 7.89 22.73 -1.15
C LEU A 40 8.02 24.24 -1.34
N ASP A 41 9.24 24.77 -1.28
CA ASP A 41 9.54 26.13 -1.69
C ASP A 41 9.14 26.28 -3.17
N LEU A 42 7.89 26.71 -3.35
CA LEU A 42 7.20 26.94 -4.62
C LEU A 42 7.82 28.06 -5.46
N ALA A 43 8.88 28.69 -4.95
CA ALA A 43 9.71 29.67 -5.66
C ALA A 43 10.67 29.02 -6.66
N THR A 44 10.78 27.69 -6.69
CA THR A 44 11.58 26.99 -7.69
C THR A 44 10.79 26.81 -8.98
N ASP A 45 11.28 27.42 -10.07
CA ASP A 45 10.63 27.38 -11.39
C ASP A 45 10.88 26.07 -12.15
N SER A 46 11.79 25.21 -11.69
CA SER A 46 12.19 23.99 -12.41
C SER A 46 11.73 22.71 -11.70
N VAL A 47 11.23 21.76 -12.49
CA VAL A 47 10.87 20.42 -12.04
C VAL A 47 12.09 19.68 -11.49
N LYS A 48 13.28 19.89 -12.07
CA LYS A 48 14.53 19.21 -11.69
C LYS A 48 15.02 19.55 -10.27
N SER A 49 14.66 20.73 -9.74
CA SER A 49 14.96 21.04 -8.34
C SER A 49 14.08 20.28 -7.35
N ILE A 50 12.91 19.86 -7.79
CA ILE A 50 11.89 19.20 -6.98
C ILE A 50 12.02 17.68 -7.10
N ALA A 51 12.15 17.19 -8.34
CA ALA A 51 12.35 15.79 -8.68
C ALA A 51 13.85 15.49 -8.79
N LYS A 52 14.45 15.01 -7.70
CA LYS A 52 15.90 14.74 -7.57
C LYS A 52 16.27 13.29 -7.86
N LEU A 53 15.30 12.36 -7.90
CA LEU A 53 15.58 10.94 -8.08
C LEU A 53 16.06 10.66 -9.51
N TRP A 54 15.49 11.34 -10.50
CA TRP A 54 15.86 11.17 -11.90
C TRP A 54 17.34 11.45 -12.16
N ASP A 55 17.86 12.54 -11.57
CA ASP A 55 19.27 12.93 -11.67
C ASP A 55 20.16 12.17 -10.67
N SER A 56 19.57 11.32 -9.83
CA SER A 56 20.32 10.55 -8.84
C SER A 56 21.19 9.49 -9.52
N LYS A 57 22.46 9.46 -9.13
CA LYS A 57 23.41 8.41 -9.54
C LYS A 57 22.89 7.01 -9.21
N MET A 58 22.15 6.88 -8.11
CA MET A 58 21.57 5.61 -7.67
C MET A 58 20.53 5.09 -8.67
N PHE A 59 19.64 5.97 -9.17
CA PHE A 59 18.63 5.61 -10.16
C PHE A 59 19.29 5.11 -11.45
N ALA A 60 20.25 5.87 -11.98
CA ALA A 60 20.99 5.50 -13.19
C ALA A 60 21.75 4.18 -13.04
N GLU A 61 22.45 3.97 -11.91
CA GLU A 61 23.20 2.75 -11.65
C GLU A 61 22.30 1.50 -11.56
N ILE A 62 21.17 1.62 -10.85
CA ILE A 62 20.21 0.52 -10.70
C ILE A 62 19.58 0.18 -12.06
N MET A 63 19.14 1.19 -12.82
CA MET A 63 18.53 0.96 -14.14
C MET A 63 19.51 0.32 -15.13
N LEU A 64 20.78 0.72 -15.13
CA LEU A 64 21.82 0.08 -15.96
C LEU A 64 22.04 -1.38 -15.59
N LYS A 65 22.08 -1.70 -14.28
CA LYS A 65 22.20 -3.07 -13.80
C LYS A 65 20.98 -3.91 -14.19
N ILE A 66 19.78 -3.35 -14.08
CA ILE A 66 18.54 -4.03 -14.52
C ILE A 66 18.63 -4.37 -16.00
N GLU A 67 19.06 -3.43 -16.86
CA GLU A 67 19.22 -3.69 -18.29
C GLU A 67 20.24 -4.81 -18.57
N GLU A 68 21.36 -4.79 -17.86
CA GLU A 68 22.38 -5.84 -17.94
C GLU A 68 21.82 -7.21 -17.54
N TYR A 69 21.06 -7.30 -16.44
CA TYR A 69 20.49 -8.55 -15.96
C TYR A 69 19.28 -9.04 -16.78
N ILE A 70 18.50 -8.14 -17.38
CA ILE A 70 17.45 -8.50 -18.34
C ILE A 70 18.06 -9.18 -19.57
N SER A 71 19.18 -8.66 -20.07
CA SER A 71 19.88 -9.24 -21.23
C SER A 71 20.46 -10.63 -20.95
N LYS A 72 20.79 -10.91 -19.68
CA LYS A 72 21.31 -12.19 -19.21
C LYS A 72 20.13 -13.06 -18.72
N GLN A 73 19.57 -13.85 -19.64
CA GLN A 73 18.54 -14.84 -19.27
C GLN A 73 19.02 -15.70 -18.08
N PRO A 74 18.16 -15.91 -17.05
CA PRO A 74 18.56 -16.67 -15.88
C PRO A 74 18.81 -18.13 -16.28
N LYS A 75 19.97 -18.68 -15.90
CA LYS A 75 20.25 -20.11 -16.06
C LYS A 75 19.97 -20.82 -14.74
N ALA A 76 19.13 -21.86 -14.78
CA ALA A 76 18.83 -22.72 -13.63
C ALA A 76 20.07 -23.29 -12.91
N SER A 77 21.19 -23.44 -13.63
CA SER A 77 22.45 -23.94 -13.10
C SER A 77 23.21 -22.95 -12.20
N GLU A 78 22.88 -21.66 -12.24
CA GLU A 78 23.60 -20.61 -11.49
C GLU A 78 23.03 -20.39 -10.07
N VAL A 79 21.90 -21.03 -9.72
CA VAL A 79 21.24 -20.94 -8.40
C VAL A 79 21.77 -21.99 -7.41
N LEU A 80 22.98 -22.52 -7.64
CA LEU A 80 23.56 -23.50 -6.72
C LEU A 80 24.20 -22.79 -5.51
N GLY A 81 23.38 -22.39 -4.54
CA GLY A 81 23.80 -21.72 -3.32
C GLY A 81 22.68 -20.88 -2.68
N PRO A 82 22.95 -20.19 -1.56
CA PRO A 82 22.01 -19.21 -1.01
C PRO A 82 21.75 -18.11 -2.04
N VAL A 83 20.48 -17.92 -2.43
CA VAL A 83 20.09 -16.91 -3.43
C VAL A 83 20.54 -15.49 -3.03
N GLU A 84 20.62 -15.25 -1.73
CA GLU A 84 21.04 -13.99 -1.10
C GLU A 84 22.50 -13.63 -1.38
N ALA A 85 23.34 -14.61 -1.70
CA ALA A 85 24.76 -14.41 -2.01
C ALA A 85 24.97 -13.90 -3.45
N ALA A 86 23.96 -14.01 -4.31
CA ALA A 86 24.04 -13.49 -5.67
C ALA A 86 23.99 -11.95 -5.64
N PRO A 87 24.91 -11.25 -6.35
CA PRO A 87 24.89 -9.79 -6.42
C PRO A 87 23.60 -9.24 -7.01
N GLU A 88 22.93 -10.06 -7.83
CA GLU A 88 21.63 -9.80 -8.42
C GLU A 88 20.50 -9.65 -7.39
N TYR A 89 20.50 -10.44 -6.31
CA TYR A 89 19.48 -10.36 -5.28
C TYR A 89 19.41 -8.96 -4.66
N LYS A 90 20.58 -8.36 -4.41
CA LYS A 90 20.66 -6.99 -3.89
C LYS A 90 20.05 -5.99 -4.86
N VAL A 91 20.30 -6.14 -6.16
CA VAL A 91 19.70 -5.28 -7.20
C VAL A 91 18.18 -5.41 -7.23
N ILE A 92 17.62 -6.61 -7.03
CA ILE A 92 16.17 -6.81 -6.99
C ILE A 92 15.54 -6.06 -5.81
N VAL A 93 16.15 -6.12 -4.63
CA VAL A 93 15.66 -5.41 -3.44
C VAL A 93 15.78 -3.90 -3.63
N ASP A 94 16.94 -3.42 -4.09
CA ASP A 94 17.19 -1.99 -4.33
C ASP A 94 16.24 -1.44 -5.41
N ALA A 95 16.03 -2.19 -6.50
CA ALA A 95 15.09 -1.83 -7.55
C ALA A 95 13.64 -1.74 -7.04
N ASN A 96 13.21 -2.69 -6.20
CA ASN A 96 11.87 -2.64 -5.64
C ASN A 96 11.69 -1.47 -4.65
N ASN A 97 12.71 -1.11 -3.88
CA ASN A 97 12.66 0.10 -3.05
C ASN A 97 12.58 1.36 -3.91
N LEU A 98 13.34 1.39 -5.01
CA LEU A 98 13.31 2.49 -5.99
C LEU A 98 11.90 2.71 -6.56
N THR A 99 11.08 1.65 -6.75
CA THR A 99 9.69 1.83 -7.21
C THR A 99 8.84 2.66 -6.25
N VAL A 100 9.06 2.53 -4.94
CA VAL A 100 8.33 3.30 -3.92
C VAL A 100 8.80 4.76 -3.93
N GLU A 101 10.10 4.98 -4.13
CA GLU A 101 10.65 6.33 -4.29
C GLU A 101 10.12 7.01 -5.55
N ILE A 102 10.03 6.28 -6.67
CA ILE A 102 9.42 6.77 -7.92
C ILE A 102 7.95 7.14 -7.69
N GLU A 103 7.17 6.35 -6.95
CA GLU A 103 5.77 6.68 -6.64
C GLU A 103 5.64 7.98 -5.82
N ASN A 104 6.49 8.15 -4.81
CA ASN A 104 6.49 9.36 -4.00
C ASN A 104 6.85 10.58 -4.85
N GLU A 105 7.87 10.47 -5.70
CA GLU A 105 8.27 11.56 -6.58
C GLU A 105 7.23 11.87 -7.65
N LEU A 106 6.57 10.85 -8.21
CA LEU A 106 5.47 11.03 -9.15
C LEU A 106 4.32 11.82 -8.53
N ASN A 107 4.02 11.59 -7.24
CA ASN A 107 3.04 12.39 -6.50
C ASN A 107 3.48 13.84 -6.31
N ILE A 108 4.78 14.07 -6.08
CA ILE A 108 5.35 15.43 -5.98
C ILE A 108 5.26 16.15 -7.34
N ILE A 109 5.63 15.48 -8.43
CA ILE A 109 5.54 16.03 -9.79
C ILE A 109 4.08 16.30 -10.16
N HIS A 110 3.16 15.38 -9.83
CA HIS A 110 1.73 15.59 -10.02
C HIS A 110 1.23 16.84 -9.30
N LYS A 111 1.62 17.03 -8.03
CA LYS A 111 1.30 18.24 -7.26
C LYS A 111 1.84 19.50 -7.94
N PHE A 112 3.09 19.48 -8.41
CA PHE A 112 3.69 20.59 -9.14
C PHE A 112 2.93 20.94 -10.43
N ILE A 113 2.63 19.94 -11.27
CA ILE A 113 1.89 20.12 -12.53
C ILE A 113 0.51 20.70 -12.23
N ARG A 114 -0.18 20.13 -11.24
CA ARG A 114 -1.52 20.56 -10.83
C ARG A 114 -1.53 22.02 -10.38
N ASP A 115 -0.60 22.41 -9.50
CA ASP A 115 -0.55 23.78 -8.96
C ASP A 115 -0.24 24.81 -10.06
N LYS A 116 0.63 24.47 -11.04
CA LYS A 116 0.95 25.35 -12.17
C LYS A 116 -0.17 25.38 -13.22
N TYR A 117 -0.77 24.24 -13.55
CA TYR A 117 -1.82 24.14 -14.57
C TYR A 117 -3.20 24.62 -14.07
N SER A 118 -3.39 24.71 -12.75
CA SER A 118 -4.60 25.29 -12.14
C SER A 118 -4.86 26.74 -12.59
N LYS A 119 -3.82 27.50 -12.96
CA LYS A 119 -3.97 28.82 -13.58
C LYS A 119 -4.75 28.77 -14.92
N ARG A 120 -4.57 27.69 -15.68
CA ARG A 120 -5.18 27.51 -17.02
C ARG A 120 -6.54 26.86 -16.96
N PHE A 121 -6.67 25.80 -16.16
CA PHE A 121 -7.87 24.99 -16.08
C PHE A 121 -8.02 24.37 -14.67
N PRO A 122 -8.49 25.16 -13.69
CA PRO A 122 -8.57 24.75 -12.30
C PRO A 122 -9.55 23.59 -12.08
N GLU A 123 -10.59 23.48 -12.91
CA GLU A 123 -11.61 22.43 -12.76
C GLU A 123 -11.06 21.03 -13.06
N LEU A 124 -9.95 20.89 -13.80
CA LEU A 124 -9.42 19.60 -14.22
C LEU A 124 -9.03 18.70 -13.04
N GLU A 125 -8.57 19.26 -11.93
CA GLU A 125 -8.19 18.50 -10.72
C GLU A 125 -9.37 17.69 -10.17
N SER A 126 -10.55 18.31 -10.13
CA SER A 126 -11.77 17.66 -9.62
C SER A 126 -12.31 16.61 -10.60
N LEU A 127 -12.08 16.82 -11.90
CA LEU A 127 -12.59 15.95 -12.97
C LEU A 127 -11.74 14.69 -13.17
N VAL A 128 -10.43 14.77 -12.95
CA VAL A 128 -9.49 13.66 -13.17
C VAL A 128 -8.70 13.40 -11.88
N PRO A 129 -9.19 12.50 -10.99
CA PRO A 129 -8.55 12.25 -9.70
C PRO A 129 -7.28 11.38 -9.81
N ASN A 130 -7.13 10.61 -10.89
CA ASN A 130 -5.94 9.77 -11.09
C ASN A 130 -4.77 10.62 -11.60
N ALA A 131 -3.64 10.59 -10.87
CA ALA A 131 -2.47 11.39 -11.18
C ALA A 131 -1.91 11.15 -12.59
N LEU A 132 -1.83 9.89 -13.05
CA LEU A 132 -1.28 9.59 -14.38
C LEU A 132 -2.19 10.07 -15.50
N ASP A 133 -3.51 9.90 -15.34
CA ASP A 133 -4.48 10.36 -16.33
C ASP A 133 -4.53 11.89 -16.36
N TYR A 134 -4.39 12.54 -15.20
CA TYR A 134 -4.27 13.99 -15.10
C TYR A 134 -3.04 14.49 -15.87
N ILE A 135 -1.86 13.92 -15.63
CA ILE A 135 -0.63 14.32 -16.33
C ILE A 135 -0.74 14.13 -17.85
N ARG A 136 -1.27 13.00 -18.31
CA ARG A 136 -1.47 12.74 -19.75
C ARG A 136 -2.47 13.71 -20.38
N THR A 137 -3.55 14.02 -19.69
CA THR A 137 -4.57 14.95 -20.18
C THR A 137 -4.06 16.38 -20.24
N VAL A 138 -3.31 16.84 -19.23
CA VAL A 138 -2.64 18.14 -19.23
C VAL A 138 -1.69 18.26 -20.41
N LYS A 139 -0.85 17.24 -20.65
CA LYS A 139 0.09 17.21 -21.79
C LYS A 139 -0.63 17.33 -23.13
N GLU A 140 -1.74 16.62 -23.32
CA GLU A 140 -2.47 16.62 -24.59
C GLU A 140 -3.25 17.93 -24.82
N LEU A 141 -3.82 18.52 -23.76
CA LEU A 141 -4.60 19.75 -23.84
C LEU A 141 -3.71 21.00 -24.00
N GLY A 142 -2.66 21.12 -23.18
CA GLY A 142 -1.81 22.31 -23.11
C GLY A 142 -2.65 23.58 -22.94
N ASN A 143 -2.38 24.61 -23.77
CA ASN A 143 -3.14 25.87 -23.76
C ASN A 143 -4.46 25.80 -24.56
N SER A 144 -4.60 24.85 -25.49
CA SER A 144 -5.70 24.78 -26.45
C SER A 144 -6.77 23.78 -26.02
N LEU A 145 -7.71 24.24 -25.19
CA LEU A 145 -8.79 23.39 -24.66
C LEU A 145 -9.78 22.90 -25.74
N ASP A 146 -9.76 23.48 -26.93
CA ASP A 146 -10.59 23.01 -28.06
C ASP A 146 -10.20 21.61 -28.54
N LYS A 147 -8.98 21.15 -28.21
CA LYS A 147 -8.52 19.78 -28.46
C LYS A 147 -9.40 18.73 -27.77
N CYS A 148 -10.17 19.07 -26.73
CA CYS A 148 -11.08 18.13 -26.06
C CYS A 148 -12.09 17.44 -27.00
N LYS A 149 -12.51 18.11 -28.09
CA LYS A 149 -13.68 17.69 -28.88
C LYS A 149 -13.40 16.59 -29.90
N ASN A 150 -12.18 16.53 -30.46
CA ASN A 150 -11.85 15.68 -31.61
C ASN A 150 -10.58 14.84 -31.42
N ASN A 151 -10.10 14.69 -30.18
CA ASN A 151 -8.80 14.05 -29.95
C ASN A 151 -8.96 12.57 -29.60
N GLU A 152 -8.45 11.72 -30.50
CA GLU A 152 -8.41 10.27 -30.32
C GLU A 152 -7.50 9.86 -29.15
N ASN A 153 -6.43 10.62 -28.85
CA ASN A 153 -5.55 10.32 -27.71
C ASN A 153 -6.28 10.51 -26.38
N LEU A 154 -7.13 11.54 -26.25
CA LEU A 154 -7.92 11.74 -25.04
C LEU A 154 -8.92 10.60 -24.79
N GLN A 155 -9.44 9.98 -25.85
CA GLN A 155 -10.32 8.80 -25.75
C GLN A 155 -9.59 7.54 -25.29
N GLN A 156 -8.28 7.45 -25.49
CA GLN A 156 -7.46 6.36 -24.96
C GLN A 156 -7.15 6.53 -23.47
N ILE A 157 -7.17 7.76 -22.97
CA ILE A 157 -6.81 8.09 -21.58
C ILE A 157 -8.05 8.15 -20.69
N LEU A 158 -9.10 8.82 -21.15
CA LEU A 158 -10.30 9.13 -20.38
C LEU A 158 -11.54 8.44 -20.95
N THR A 159 -12.53 8.19 -20.10
CA THR A 159 -13.84 7.72 -20.55
C THR A 159 -14.59 8.78 -21.35
N ASN A 160 -15.47 8.37 -22.26
CA ASN A 160 -16.30 9.31 -23.03
C ASN A 160 -17.14 10.24 -22.13
N ALA A 161 -17.59 9.75 -20.98
CA ALA A 161 -18.34 10.55 -20.00
C ALA A 161 -17.47 11.69 -19.42
N THR A 162 -16.25 11.37 -18.99
CA THR A 162 -15.32 12.37 -18.45
C THR A 162 -14.88 13.36 -19.53
N ILE A 163 -14.65 12.94 -20.78
CA ILE A 163 -14.34 13.83 -21.90
C ILE A 163 -15.46 14.84 -22.15
N MET A 164 -16.72 14.39 -22.13
CA MET A 164 -17.87 15.28 -22.30
C MET A 164 -17.92 16.34 -21.20
N VAL A 165 -17.77 15.93 -19.93
CA VAL A 165 -17.76 16.87 -18.80
C VAL A 165 -16.59 17.86 -18.93
N VAL A 166 -15.38 17.37 -19.23
CA VAL A 166 -14.19 18.20 -19.46
C VAL A 166 -14.40 19.18 -20.62
N SER A 167 -15.06 18.78 -21.71
CA SER A 167 -15.32 19.66 -22.86
C SER A 167 -16.31 20.79 -22.54
N VAL A 168 -17.32 20.50 -21.70
CA VAL A 168 -18.31 21.47 -21.25
C VAL A 168 -17.67 22.45 -20.28
N THR A 169 -16.92 21.97 -19.29
CA THR A 169 -16.22 22.82 -18.31
C THR A 169 -15.12 23.63 -18.96
N ALA A 170 -14.39 23.07 -19.93
CA ALA A 170 -13.40 23.79 -20.73
C ALA A 170 -14.01 24.95 -21.53
N SER A 171 -15.27 24.84 -21.97
CA SER A 171 -15.96 25.91 -22.71
C SER A 171 -16.38 27.09 -21.81
N THR A 172 -16.48 26.86 -20.49
CA THR A 172 -16.90 27.87 -19.50
C THR A 172 -15.83 28.15 -18.44
N THR A 173 -14.60 27.67 -18.64
CA THR A 173 -13.54 27.82 -17.64
C THR A 173 -13.14 29.30 -17.48
N GLN A 174 -12.80 29.67 -16.25
CA GLN A 174 -12.34 31.01 -15.90
C GLN A 174 -10.82 31.16 -15.93
N GLY A 175 -10.09 30.10 -16.29
CA GLY A 175 -8.63 30.10 -16.35
C GLY A 175 -8.06 30.97 -17.47
N GLN A 176 -6.78 31.33 -17.32
CA GLN A 176 -6.06 32.21 -18.24
C GLN A 176 -5.04 31.42 -19.06
N GLN A 177 -4.74 31.88 -20.27
CA GLN A 177 -3.70 31.25 -21.08
C GLN A 177 -2.33 31.38 -20.40
N LEU A 178 -1.58 30.28 -20.36
CA LEU A 178 -0.22 30.26 -19.83
C LEU A 178 0.74 30.85 -20.85
N THR A 179 1.86 31.42 -20.38
CA THR A 179 2.94 31.80 -21.28
C THR A 179 3.60 30.55 -21.89
N GLU A 180 4.28 30.72 -23.02
CA GLU A 180 4.97 29.60 -23.67
C GLU A 180 6.03 28.97 -22.76
N GLU A 181 6.77 29.79 -21.99
CA GLU A 181 7.74 29.30 -21.02
C GLU A 181 7.10 28.51 -19.87
N GLU A 182 5.90 28.91 -19.40
CA GLU A 182 5.18 28.16 -18.37
C GLU A 182 4.65 26.83 -18.92
N LEU A 183 4.16 26.83 -20.17
CA LEU A 183 3.67 25.63 -20.83
C LEU A 183 4.79 24.62 -21.07
N GLU A 184 5.93 25.06 -21.61
CA GLU A 184 7.10 24.22 -21.86
C GLU A 184 7.59 23.54 -20.58
N ARG A 185 7.60 24.25 -19.45
CA ARG A 185 7.96 23.67 -18.13
C ARG A 185 6.97 22.62 -17.66
N ILE A 186 5.67 22.83 -17.89
CA ILE A 186 4.64 21.85 -17.57
C ILE A 186 4.79 20.62 -18.47
N GLU A 187 5.08 20.81 -19.75
CA GLU A 187 5.30 19.71 -20.69
C GLU A 187 6.55 18.90 -20.33
N GLU A 188 7.67 19.55 -19.99
CA GLU A 188 8.87 18.88 -19.46
C GLU A 188 8.57 18.08 -18.18
N ALA A 189 7.75 18.63 -17.28
CA ALA A 189 7.30 17.92 -16.08
C ALA A 189 6.48 16.67 -16.41
N CYS A 190 5.58 16.79 -17.39
CA CYS A 190 4.73 15.69 -17.84
C CYS A 190 5.58 14.59 -18.47
N ASP A 191 6.55 14.94 -19.30
CA ASP A 191 7.48 14.00 -19.92
C ASP A 191 8.29 13.23 -18.89
N MET A 192 8.88 13.96 -17.93
CA MET A 192 9.62 13.35 -16.83
C MET A 192 8.76 12.36 -16.03
N ALA A 193 7.51 12.73 -15.70
CA ALA A 193 6.60 11.84 -14.99
C ALA A 193 6.23 10.58 -15.79
N LEU A 194 6.05 10.72 -17.12
CA LEU A 194 5.75 9.58 -18.00
C LEU A 194 6.96 8.65 -18.15
N GLU A 195 8.17 9.20 -18.28
CA GLU A 195 9.42 8.43 -18.32
C GLU A 195 9.70 7.71 -16.99
N LEU A 196 9.45 8.36 -15.86
CA LEU A 196 9.50 7.74 -14.53
C LEU A 196 8.49 6.59 -14.42
N ASN A 197 7.26 6.77 -14.90
CA ASN A 197 6.26 5.72 -14.88
C ASN A 197 6.65 4.54 -15.80
N GLN A 198 7.24 4.80 -16.97
CA GLN A 198 7.77 3.73 -17.84
C GLN A 198 8.93 2.97 -17.17
N SER A 199 9.84 3.70 -16.51
CA SER A 199 10.95 3.12 -15.75
C SER A 199 10.43 2.25 -14.60
N LYS A 200 9.41 2.73 -13.87
CA LYS A 200 8.69 1.96 -12.85
C LYS A 200 8.16 0.65 -13.42
N HIS A 201 7.46 0.67 -14.55
CA HIS A 201 6.97 -0.56 -15.19
C HIS A 201 8.10 -1.53 -15.56
N ARG A 202 9.21 -1.02 -16.13
CA ARG A 202 10.39 -1.86 -16.46
C ARG A 202 10.99 -2.52 -15.21
N ILE A 203 11.03 -1.81 -14.09
CA ILE A 203 11.45 -2.38 -12.81
C ILE A 203 10.48 -3.48 -12.34
N TYR A 204 9.17 -3.25 -12.43
CA TYR A 204 8.18 -4.27 -12.05
C TYR A 204 8.33 -5.55 -12.86
N GLU A 205 8.44 -5.45 -14.19
CA GLU A 205 8.62 -6.62 -15.07
C GLU A 205 9.90 -7.39 -14.73
N TYR A 206 10.99 -6.67 -14.43
CA TYR A 206 12.24 -7.26 -13.99
C TYR A 206 12.10 -8.00 -12.65
N VAL A 207 11.53 -7.34 -11.63
CA VAL A 207 11.33 -7.92 -10.30
C VAL A 207 10.39 -9.12 -10.37
N GLU A 208 9.32 -9.06 -11.17
CA GLU A 208 8.38 -10.17 -11.36
C GLU A 208 9.06 -11.37 -12.02
N SER A 209 9.78 -11.15 -13.12
CA SER A 209 10.52 -12.20 -13.81
C SER A 209 11.53 -12.88 -12.89
N ARG A 210 12.34 -12.10 -12.15
CA ARG A 210 13.34 -12.66 -11.24
C ARG A 210 12.74 -13.30 -10.01
N MET A 211 11.70 -12.73 -9.42
CA MET A 211 11.09 -13.30 -8.22
C MET A 211 10.32 -14.58 -8.52
N SER A 212 9.74 -14.72 -9.71
CA SER A 212 9.13 -15.99 -10.16
C SER A 212 10.13 -17.15 -10.19
N PHE A 213 11.42 -16.85 -10.34
CA PHE A 213 12.50 -17.83 -10.35
C PHE A 213 13.11 -18.05 -8.96
N ILE A 214 13.23 -16.98 -8.16
CA ILE A 214 13.83 -17.01 -6.81
C ILE A 214 12.86 -17.57 -5.75
N ALA A 215 11.63 -17.09 -5.74
CA ALA A 215 10.61 -17.43 -4.75
C ALA A 215 9.24 -17.57 -5.45
N PRO A 216 9.06 -18.62 -6.28
CA PRO A 216 7.83 -18.83 -7.03
C PRO A 216 6.61 -18.97 -6.11
N ASN A 217 6.71 -19.75 -5.04
CA ASN A 217 5.55 -20.04 -4.19
C ASN A 217 5.13 -18.79 -3.40
N LEU A 218 6.09 -18.02 -2.87
CA LEU A 218 5.85 -16.78 -2.16
C LEU A 218 5.23 -15.71 -3.06
N SER A 219 5.74 -15.57 -4.30
CA SER A 219 5.24 -14.61 -5.29
C SER A 219 3.80 -14.87 -5.70
N ILE A 220 3.42 -16.14 -5.85
CA ILE A 220 2.05 -16.51 -6.21
C ILE A 220 1.04 -16.06 -5.14
N ILE A 221 1.44 -16.12 -3.86
CA ILE A 221 0.56 -15.80 -2.72
C ILE A 221 0.40 -14.29 -2.52
N VAL A 222 1.50 -13.53 -2.40
CA VAL A 222 1.46 -12.08 -2.04
C VAL A 222 1.81 -11.13 -3.18
N GLY A 223 2.21 -11.65 -4.34
CA GLY A 223 2.73 -10.87 -5.47
C GLY A 223 4.24 -10.65 -5.37
N ALA A 224 4.89 -10.50 -6.53
CA ALA A 224 6.34 -10.38 -6.63
C ALA A 224 6.92 -9.15 -5.91
N SER A 225 6.25 -7.99 -5.99
CA SER A 225 6.74 -6.78 -5.31
C SER A 225 6.67 -6.90 -3.79
N THR A 226 5.55 -7.40 -3.24
CA THR A 226 5.43 -7.64 -1.80
C THR A 226 6.41 -8.70 -1.32
N ALA A 227 6.61 -9.78 -2.08
CA ALA A 227 7.60 -10.81 -1.82
C ALA A 227 9.03 -10.22 -1.76
N ALA A 228 9.39 -9.35 -2.72
CA ALA A 228 10.67 -8.65 -2.72
C ALA A 228 10.85 -7.76 -1.48
N LYS A 229 9.81 -7.05 -1.02
CA LYS A 229 9.88 -6.20 0.20
C LYS A 229 10.13 -7.03 1.46
N ILE A 230 9.36 -8.11 1.66
CA ILE A 230 9.52 -8.97 2.85
C ILE A 230 10.85 -9.71 2.85
N MET A 231 11.32 -10.17 1.69
CA MET A 231 12.64 -10.78 1.55
C MET A 231 13.76 -9.75 1.82
N GLY A 232 13.62 -8.53 1.28
CA GLY A 232 14.59 -7.45 1.49
C GLY A 232 14.79 -7.14 2.97
N ILE A 233 13.71 -6.91 3.73
CA ILE A 233 13.79 -6.64 5.18
C ILE A 233 14.27 -7.85 5.96
N ALA A 234 13.83 -9.07 5.59
CA ALA A 234 14.26 -10.28 6.27
C ALA A 234 15.76 -10.59 6.07
N GLY A 235 16.43 -9.90 5.13
CA GLY A 235 17.81 -10.19 4.76
C GLY A 235 17.92 -11.44 3.89
N GLY A 236 16.87 -11.75 3.13
CA GLY A 236 16.83 -12.86 2.19
C GLY A 236 15.92 -14.03 2.54
N LEU A 237 15.82 -14.98 1.60
CA LEU A 237 14.91 -16.13 1.66
C LEU A 237 15.24 -17.15 2.77
N THR A 238 16.52 -17.39 3.02
CA THR A 238 17.02 -18.29 4.07
C THR A 238 16.74 -17.72 5.46
N ASN A 239 16.88 -16.40 5.62
CA ASN A 239 16.54 -15.75 6.87
C ASN A 239 15.03 -15.70 7.05
N LEU A 240 14.28 -15.39 6.00
CA LEU A 240 12.82 -15.41 5.99
C LEU A 240 12.24 -16.78 6.35
N SER A 241 12.82 -17.89 5.87
CA SER A 241 12.33 -19.25 6.15
C SER A 241 12.47 -19.65 7.62
N LYS A 242 13.46 -19.10 8.33
CA LYS A 242 13.69 -19.29 9.78
C LYS A 242 12.75 -18.45 10.64
N MET A 243 12.17 -17.37 10.10
CA MET A 243 11.27 -16.50 10.86
C MET A 243 9.94 -17.20 11.16
N PRO A 244 9.33 -16.95 12.34
CA PRO A 244 7.98 -17.39 12.63
C PRO A 244 6.93 -16.49 11.94
N ALA A 245 5.73 -17.02 11.73
CA ALA A 245 4.64 -16.33 11.03
C ALA A 245 4.24 -14.98 11.66
N CYS A 246 4.30 -14.86 12.99
CA CYS A 246 4.00 -13.61 13.68
C CYS A 246 4.99 -12.49 13.34
N ASN A 247 6.27 -12.82 13.14
CA ASN A 247 7.28 -11.83 12.75
C ASN A 247 7.13 -11.43 11.29
N ILE A 248 6.86 -12.41 10.40
CA ILE A 248 6.63 -12.16 8.97
C ILE A 248 5.43 -11.22 8.74
N MET A 249 4.37 -11.36 9.54
CA MET A 249 3.22 -10.46 9.50
C MET A 249 3.59 -9.00 9.81
N LEU A 250 4.57 -8.79 10.69
CA LEU A 250 5.00 -7.48 11.18
C LEU A 250 6.17 -6.88 10.38
N LEU A 251 6.68 -7.58 9.36
CA LEU A 251 7.75 -7.03 8.51
C LEU A 251 7.26 -5.77 7.78
N GLY A 252 8.03 -4.70 7.91
CA GLY A 252 7.68 -3.38 7.36
C GLY A 252 6.70 -2.57 8.21
N ALA A 253 6.29 -3.04 9.39
CA ALA A 253 5.46 -2.26 10.29
C ALA A 253 6.26 -1.09 10.88
N GLN A 254 5.85 0.14 10.59
CA GLN A 254 6.43 1.33 11.19
C GLN A 254 5.78 1.60 12.54
N ARG A 255 6.59 1.71 13.60
CA ARG A 255 6.13 2.24 14.89
C ARG A 255 6.16 3.76 14.79
N LYS A 256 5.02 4.37 14.48
CA LYS A 256 4.85 5.82 14.65
C LYS A 256 4.11 6.04 15.96
N THR A 257 4.82 6.49 16.97
CA THR A 257 4.22 7.04 18.19
C THR A 257 3.66 8.41 17.82
N LEU A 258 2.34 8.50 17.73
CA LEU A 258 1.66 9.79 17.56
C LEU A 258 1.82 10.55 18.87
N SER A 259 2.59 11.64 18.87
CA SER A 259 2.57 12.62 19.94
C SER A 259 1.29 13.47 19.81
N GLY A 260 0.55 13.63 20.91
CA GLY A 260 -0.57 14.58 21.02
C GLY A 260 -1.97 14.07 20.59
N PHE A 261 -2.91 15.02 20.50
CA PHE A 261 -4.36 14.83 20.27
C PHE A 261 -4.74 14.49 18.81
N SER A 262 -3.80 14.02 17.97
CA SER A 262 -4.07 13.74 16.56
C SER A 262 -4.87 12.43 16.38
N SER A 263 -6.06 12.52 15.79
CA SER A 263 -7.00 11.41 15.57
C SER A 263 -6.63 10.49 14.39
N THR A 264 -5.51 10.73 13.70
CA THR A 264 -5.04 9.91 12.59
C THR A 264 -4.42 8.63 13.12
N SER A 265 -5.24 7.68 13.59
CA SER A 265 -4.79 6.40 14.12
C SER A 265 -4.01 5.62 13.06
N VAL A 266 -2.69 5.55 13.18
CA VAL A 266 -1.89 4.57 12.42
C VAL A 266 -2.30 3.20 12.95
N LEU A 267 -2.78 2.34 12.07
CA LEU A 267 -3.22 1.00 12.46
C LEU A 267 -2.02 0.24 13.04
N PRO A 268 -2.04 -0.17 14.32
CA PRO A 268 -0.94 -0.92 14.88
C PRO A 268 -0.87 -2.31 14.22
N HIS A 269 0.34 -2.87 14.17
CA HIS A 269 0.60 -4.23 13.65
C HIS A 269 0.30 -4.44 12.17
N THR A 270 0.39 -3.39 11.34
CA THR A 270 0.24 -3.49 9.89
C THR A 270 1.61 -3.44 9.19
N GLY A 271 2.09 -4.59 8.72
CA GLY A 271 3.28 -4.70 7.86
C GLY A 271 2.94 -4.77 6.36
N TYR A 272 3.91 -5.12 5.52
CA TYR A 272 3.71 -5.22 4.08
C TYR A 272 2.62 -6.22 3.68
N ILE A 273 2.47 -7.32 4.42
CA ILE A 273 1.41 -8.31 4.16
C ILE A 273 0.02 -7.70 4.36
N TYR A 274 -0.14 -6.78 5.32
CA TYR A 274 -1.43 -6.12 5.51
C TYR A 274 -1.78 -5.26 4.28
N HIS A 275 -0.79 -4.58 3.69
CA HIS A 275 -0.97 -3.72 2.52
C HIS A 275 -0.93 -4.47 1.18
N SER A 276 -0.84 -5.80 1.19
CA SER A 276 -0.91 -6.61 -0.03
C SER A 276 -2.32 -6.62 -0.61
N ASP A 277 -2.43 -6.70 -1.93
CA ASP A 277 -3.71 -6.67 -2.66
C ASP A 277 -4.67 -7.77 -2.18
N ILE A 278 -4.14 -8.96 -1.92
CA ILE A 278 -4.92 -10.11 -1.43
C ILE A 278 -5.61 -9.81 -0.09
N VAL A 279 -4.98 -9.04 0.81
CA VAL A 279 -5.60 -8.62 2.08
C VAL A 279 -6.48 -7.39 1.91
N GLN A 280 -6.07 -6.42 1.09
CA GLN A 280 -6.82 -5.17 0.88
C GLN A 280 -8.16 -5.39 0.15
N SER A 281 -8.27 -6.47 -0.63
CA SER A 281 -9.52 -6.89 -1.28
C SER A 281 -10.67 -7.20 -0.30
N LEU A 282 -10.35 -7.49 0.97
CA LEU A 282 -11.33 -7.85 1.99
C LEU A 282 -11.89 -6.62 2.73
N PRO A 283 -13.09 -6.74 3.34
CA PRO A 283 -13.61 -5.74 4.28
C PRO A 283 -12.66 -5.49 5.45
N PRO A 284 -12.57 -4.25 5.97
CA PRO A 284 -11.59 -3.84 6.99
C PRO A 284 -11.60 -4.73 8.24
N ASP A 285 -12.77 -5.19 8.66
CA ASP A 285 -12.96 -6.06 9.83
C ASP A 285 -12.24 -7.41 9.70
N LEU A 286 -12.14 -7.93 8.47
CA LEU A 286 -11.51 -9.21 8.17
C LEU A 286 -10.01 -9.08 7.87
N ARG A 287 -9.51 -7.88 7.53
CA ARG A 287 -8.12 -7.68 7.08
C ARG A 287 -7.07 -8.14 8.09
N ARG A 288 -7.26 -7.88 9.39
CA ARG A 288 -6.32 -8.35 10.43
C ARG A 288 -6.31 -9.87 10.58
N LYS A 289 -7.47 -10.52 10.43
CA LYS A 289 -7.59 -11.98 10.46
C LYS A 289 -6.95 -12.60 9.22
N ALA A 290 -7.17 -11.98 8.07
CA ALA A 290 -6.58 -12.34 6.79
C ALA A 290 -5.05 -12.21 6.81
N ALA A 291 -4.51 -11.09 7.27
CA ALA A 291 -3.07 -10.86 7.37
C ALA A 291 -2.36 -11.96 8.19
N ARG A 292 -2.95 -12.42 9.30
CA ARG A 292 -2.42 -13.55 10.08
C ARG A 292 -2.40 -14.86 9.30
N LEU A 293 -3.48 -15.16 8.58
CA LEU A 293 -3.58 -16.36 7.76
C LEU A 293 -2.57 -16.33 6.60
N VAL A 294 -2.53 -15.22 5.87
CA VAL A 294 -1.60 -15.01 4.75
C VAL A 294 -0.16 -15.11 5.24
N ALA A 295 0.20 -14.44 6.34
CA ALA A 295 1.55 -14.54 6.91
C ALA A 295 1.94 -15.98 7.27
N ALA A 296 1.02 -16.75 7.86
CA ALA A 296 1.25 -18.16 8.16
C ALA A 296 1.52 -18.98 6.88
N LYS A 297 0.76 -18.74 5.82
CA LYS A 297 0.92 -19.43 4.52
C LYS A 297 2.17 -18.99 3.78
N CYS A 298 2.51 -17.70 3.81
CA CYS A 298 3.76 -17.16 3.31
C CYS A 298 4.97 -17.77 4.03
N THR A 299 4.87 -18.03 5.34
CA THR A 299 5.94 -18.70 6.10
C THR A 299 6.20 -20.11 5.56
N LEU A 300 5.14 -20.85 5.23
CA LEU A 300 5.26 -22.19 4.65
C LEU A 300 5.85 -22.11 3.24
N ALA A 301 5.34 -21.20 2.40
CA ALA A 301 5.85 -20.99 1.04
C ALA A 301 7.32 -20.58 1.03
N ALA A 302 7.73 -19.63 1.89
CA ALA A 302 9.12 -19.19 2.02
C ALA A 302 10.06 -20.32 2.44
N ARG A 303 9.60 -21.26 3.27
CA ARG A 303 10.38 -22.46 3.63
C ARG A 303 10.55 -23.39 2.44
N VAL A 304 9.49 -23.66 1.70
CA VAL A 304 9.53 -24.51 0.50
C VAL A 304 10.43 -23.89 -0.58
N ASP A 305 10.31 -22.58 -0.80
CA ASP A 305 11.16 -21.82 -1.73
C ASP A 305 12.64 -21.87 -1.30
N SER A 306 12.93 -21.72 0.00
CA SER A 306 14.30 -21.79 0.54
C SER A 306 14.98 -23.14 0.28
N PHE A 307 14.23 -24.23 0.20
CA PHE A 307 14.75 -25.58 -0.12
C PHE A 307 14.66 -25.93 -1.61
N HIS A 308 14.08 -25.05 -2.45
CA HIS A 308 13.92 -25.23 -3.90
C HIS A 308 13.16 -26.53 -4.28
N GLU A 309 12.25 -27.00 -3.43
CA GLU A 309 11.53 -28.27 -3.64
C GLU A 309 10.40 -28.18 -4.67
N SER A 310 9.83 -26.98 -4.86
CA SER A 310 8.71 -26.74 -5.79
C SER A 310 8.98 -25.53 -6.70
N PRO A 311 9.88 -25.67 -7.70
CA PRO A 311 10.22 -24.57 -8.63
C PRO A 311 9.06 -24.20 -9.58
N GLU A 312 8.12 -25.12 -9.83
CA GLU A 312 6.95 -24.89 -10.67
C GLU A 312 5.84 -24.06 -9.98
N GLY A 313 5.98 -23.76 -8.69
CA GLY A 313 4.99 -22.96 -7.95
C GLY A 313 3.72 -23.71 -7.51
N LYS A 314 3.64 -25.03 -7.69
CA LYS A 314 2.47 -25.87 -7.34
C LYS A 314 2.02 -25.65 -5.89
N VAL A 315 2.95 -25.68 -4.94
CA VAL A 315 2.66 -25.46 -3.52
C VAL A 315 2.10 -24.05 -3.28
N GLY A 316 2.60 -23.04 -4.00
CA GLY A 316 2.08 -21.67 -3.95
C GLY A 316 0.62 -21.58 -4.40
N TYR A 317 0.25 -22.27 -5.47
CA TYR A 317 -1.15 -22.34 -5.95
C TYR A 317 -2.06 -23.02 -4.92
N ASP A 318 -1.65 -24.17 -4.37
CA ASP A 318 -2.44 -24.90 -3.36
C ASP A 318 -2.65 -24.04 -2.10
N LEU A 319 -1.60 -23.36 -1.63
CA LEU A 319 -1.68 -22.47 -0.47
C LEU A 319 -2.56 -21.24 -0.75
N LYS A 320 -2.51 -20.70 -1.97
CA LYS A 320 -3.36 -19.58 -2.40
C LYS A 320 -4.83 -19.98 -2.45
N GLU A 321 -5.13 -21.14 -3.02
CA GLU A 321 -6.50 -21.67 -3.05
C GLU A 321 -7.05 -21.88 -1.63
N GLU A 322 -6.22 -22.35 -0.69
CA GLU A 322 -6.62 -22.47 0.72
C GLU A 322 -6.91 -21.12 1.38
N ILE A 323 -6.16 -20.06 1.01
CA ILE A 323 -6.39 -18.70 1.49
C ILE A 323 -7.73 -18.19 0.95
N GLU A 324 -7.94 -18.26 -0.35
CA GLU A 324 -9.16 -17.81 -1.03
C GLU A 324 -10.39 -18.54 -0.48
N ARG A 325 -10.33 -19.87 -0.33
CA ARG A 325 -11.41 -20.66 0.26
C ARG A 325 -11.76 -20.23 1.69
N LYS A 326 -10.77 -19.82 2.48
CA LYS A 326 -11.00 -19.30 3.85
C LYS A 326 -11.59 -17.90 3.83
N PHE A 327 -11.19 -17.07 2.87
CA PHE A 327 -11.72 -15.72 2.68
C PHE A 327 -13.19 -15.76 2.28
N ASP A 328 -13.56 -16.62 1.34
CA ASP A 328 -14.94 -16.81 0.92
C ASP A 328 -15.81 -17.26 2.10
N LYS A 329 -15.33 -18.27 2.85
CA LYS A 329 -16.03 -18.77 4.04
C LYS A 329 -16.23 -17.71 5.13
N TRP A 330 -15.35 -16.71 5.24
CA TRP A 330 -15.52 -15.63 6.22
C TRP A 330 -16.50 -14.55 5.77
N GLN A 331 -16.74 -14.43 4.47
CA GLN A 331 -17.69 -13.50 3.89
C GLN A 331 -19.11 -14.07 3.85
N GLU A 332 -19.27 -15.40 3.97
CA GLU A 332 -20.58 -16.02 4.14
C GLU A 332 -21.31 -15.45 5.38
N PRO A 333 -22.57 -15.02 5.23
CA PRO A 333 -23.34 -14.53 6.37
C PRO A 333 -23.48 -15.64 7.41
N PRO A 334 -23.40 -15.31 8.71
CA PRO A 334 -23.56 -16.31 9.75
C PRO A 334 -24.95 -16.97 9.61
N PRO A 335 -25.07 -18.28 9.83
CA PRO A 335 -26.35 -18.95 9.75
C PRO A 335 -27.30 -18.28 10.74
N VAL A 336 -28.50 -17.94 10.26
CA VAL A 336 -29.52 -17.29 11.09
C VAL A 336 -29.73 -18.15 12.33
N LYS A 337 -29.53 -17.57 13.52
CA LYS A 337 -29.77 -18.26 14.79
C LYS A 337 -31.25 -18.64 14.84
N GLN A 338 -31.55 -19.90 14.57
CA GLN A 338 -32.89 -20.43 14.79
C GLN A 338 -33.16 -20.40 16.28
N VAL A 339 -34.31 -19.86 16.68
CA VAL A 339 -34.77 -19.95 18.06
C VAL A 339 -34.91 -21.44 18.37
N LYS A 340 -33.97 -21.98 19.13
CA LYS A 340 -34.09 -23.36 19.61
C LYS A 340 -35.38 -23.41 20.43
N PRO A 341 -36.30 -24.34 20.13
CA PRO A 341 -37.49 -24.48 20.95
C PRO A 341 -37.02 -24.72 22.39
N LEU A 342 -37.67 -24.04 23.33
CA LEU A 342 -37.44 -24.32 24.73
C LEU A 342 -37.60 -25.83 24.94
N PRO A 343 -36.76 -26.46 25.79
CA PRO A 343 -37.00 -27.85 26.16
C PRO A 343 -38.44 -27.98 26.64
N ALA A 344 -39.08 -29.10 26.30
CA ALA A 344 -40.47 -29.34 26.68
C ALA A 344 -40.66 -28.98 28.16
N PRO A 345 -41.71 -28.22 28.53
CA PRO A 345 -41.96 -27.87 29.91
C PRO A 345 -42.06 -29.14 30.75
N LEU A 346 -41.01 -29.44 31.50
CA LEU A 346 -41.02 -30.48 32.51
C LEU A 346 -41.62 -29.85 33.76
N ASP A 347 -42.56 -30.55 34.40
CA ASP A 347 -43.00 -30.15 35.73
C ASP A 347 -41.76 -30.01 36.62
N GLY A 348 -41.56 -28.81 37.16
CA GLY A 348 -40.36 -28.51 37.93
C GLY A 348 -40.23 -29.50 39.08
N GLN A 349 -39.06 -30.14 39.22
CA GLN A 349 -38.75 -30.86 40.46
C GLN A 349 -39.00 -29.90 41.64
N ARG A 350 -39.64 -30.40 42.71
CA ARG A 350 -39.94 -29.61 43.92
C ARG A 350 -38.70 -28.79 44.29
N LYS A 351 -38.87 -27.47 44.41
CA LYS A 351 -37.80 -26.55 44.83
C LYS A 351 -37.08 -27.18 46.03
N LYS A 352 -35.80 -27.55 45.86
CA LYS A 352 -35.00 -28.06 46.97
C LYS A 352 -35.04 -26.97 48.05
N ARG A 353 -35.46 -27.34 49.27
CA ARG A 353 -35.42 -26.43 50.42
C ARG A 353 -34.00 -25.90 50.52
N GLY A 354 -33.83 -24.61 50.77
CA GLY A 354 -32.52 -23.98 50.90
C GLY A 354 -31.68 -24.73 51.92
N GLY A 355 -30.74 -25.55 51.42
CA GLY A 355 -29.67 -26.13 52.21
C GLY A 355 -28.49 -25.16 52.26
N ARG A 356 -27.50 -25.48 53.09
CA ARG A 356 -26.25 -24.73 53.11
C ARG A 356 -25.61 -24.75 51.71
N ARG A 357 -25.18 -23.58 51.23
CA ARG A 357 -24.46 -23.41 49.96
C ARG A 357 -23.18 -24.23 49.95
#